data_AF-H6QDF2-F1
#
_entry.id   AF-H6QDF2-F1
#
_cell.length_a   1.000
_cell.length_b   1.000
_cell.length_c   1.000
_cell.angle_alpha   90.00
_cell.angle_beta   90.00
_cell.angle_gamma   90.00
#
_symmetry.space_group_name_H-M   'P 1'
#
loop_
_entity.id
_entity.type
_entity.pdbx_description
1 polymer ?
#
loop_
_entity_poly.entity_id
_entity_poly.type
_entity_poly.pdbx_seq_one_letter_code
_entity_poly.pdbx_strand_id
1 'polypeptide(L)'
;MAKYLSLVGLIGVINVIDASPNVGLCEGSLLLGVRGVVSRIHRFLRMLCKDVELPKFVLEVLERKSGGGDLVAYLVELLGRELDPEDRTAFYVESSDWFWEEGIRLLDKGDYRQAGEKIWNSVVQAVKAVAERRGWRHDAHRLIWAALRRIAQETGDATYIRLFAEVEQLHQNFYEGHLDEYDVRILAESARELRGKLLALIQGRG
;
A
#
# COMPACT_ATOMS: atom_id res chain seq x y z
N MET A 1 -23.56 -17.71 -21.08
CA MET A 1 -24.29 -16.80 -20.15
C MET A 1 -23.94 -17.18 -18.73
N ALA A 2 -22.91 -16.56 -18.15
CA ALA A 2 -22.57 -16.74 -16.74
C ALA A 2 -23.37 -15.72 -15.92
N LYS A 3 -24.13 -16.21 -14.95
CA LYS A 3 -24.99 -15.41 -14.07
C LYS A 3 -24.13 -14.48 -13.22
N TYR A 4 -24.29 -13.17 -13.43
CA TYR A 4 -23.83 -12.13 -12.52
C TYR A 4 -24.49 -12.34 -11.14
N LEU A 5 -23.69 -12.60 -10.11
CA LEU A 5 -24.09 -12.33 -8.73
C LEU A 5 -23.99 -10.81 -8.56
N SER A 6 -25.14 -10.15 -8.38
CA SER A 6 -25.18 -8.71 -8.17
C SER A 6 -24.46 -8.35 -6.87
N LEU A 7 -23.87 -7.15 -6.82
CA LEU A 7 -23.19 -6.57 -5.66
C LEU A 7 -24.06 -6.54 -4.38
N VAL A 8 -25.38 -6.78 -4.50
CA VAL A 8 -26.33 -6.89 -3.39
C VAL A 8 -26.20 -8.24 -2.65
N GLY A 9 -25.69 -9.29 -3.31
CA GLY A 9 -25.51 -10.61 -2.72
C GLY A 9 -24.35 -10.73 -1.73
N LEU A 10 -23.35 -9.83 -1.80
CA LEU A 10 -22.20 -9.86 -0.88
C LEU A 10 -22.49 -9.14 0.45
N ILE A 11 -23.41 -8.17 0.45
CA ILE A 11 -23.90 -7.50 1.67
C ILE A 11 -24.84 -8.44 2.47
N GLY A 12 -25.50 -9.38 1.79
CA GLY A 12 -26.37 -10.38 2.42
C GLY A 12 -25.65 -11.38 3.34
N VAL A 13 -24.35 -11.63 3.16
CA VAL A 13 -23.59 -12.59 4.00
C VAL A 13 -23.15 -11.95 5.32
N ILE A 14 -22.99 -10.62 5.35
CA ILE A 14 -22.66 -9.88 6.58
C ILE A 14 -23.89 -9.76 7.49
N ASN A 15 -25.10 -9.67 6.93
CA ASN A 15 -26.34 -9.53 7.70
C ASN A 15 -26.99 -10.85 8.17
N VAL A 16 -26.41 -12.02 7.90
CA VAL A 16 -26.92 -13.32 8.41
C VAL A 16 -26.36 -13.69 9.79
N ILE A 17 -25.38 -12.95 10.31
CA ILE A 17 -24.83 -13.20 11.66
C ILE A 17 -25.61 -12.45 12.75
N ASP A 18 -26.48 -11.49 12.40
CA ASP A 18 -27.17 -10.63 13.39
C ASP A 18 -28.67 -10.95 13.59
N ALA A 19 -29.16 -12.09 13.08
CA ALA A 19 -30.56 -12.49 13.26
C ALA A 19 -30.71 -14.00 13.47
N SER A 20 -30.46 -14.46 14.70
CA SER A 20 -31.13 -15.66 15.26
C SER A 20 -31.20 -15.53 16.79
N PRO A 21 -32.38 -15.22 17.35
CA PRO A 21 -32.63 -15.32 18.78
C PRO A 21 -32.91 -16.79 19.14
N ASN A 22 -32.45 -17.19 20.33
CA ASN A 22 -32.54 -18.51 20.96
C ASN A 22 -31.49 -19.54 20.54
N VAL A 23 -30.38 -19.62 21.31
CA VAL A 23 -30.12 -20.78 22.20
C VAL A 23 -29.26 -20.31 23.40
N GLY A 24 -29.80 -20.48 24.61
CA GLY A 24 -29.07 -20.91 25.81
C GLY A 24 -28.10 -19.94 26.49
N LEU A 25 -28.58 -19.32 27.58
CA LEU A 25 -27.75 -18.82 28.67
C LEU A 25 -26.76 -19.90 29.17
N CYS A 26 -25.46 -19.59 29.12
CA CYS A 26 -24.51 -20.01 30.13
C CYS A 26 -23.62 -18.81 30.43
N GLU A 27 -23.80 -18.27 31.62
CA GLU A 27 -22.98 -17.21 32.21
C GLU A 27 -21.52 -17.66 32.32
N GLY A 28 -20.61 -16.71 32.07
CA GLY A 28 -19.20 -16.85 32.44
C GLY A 28 -18.23 -16.88 31.27
N SER A 29 -17.44 -15.80 31.17
CA SER A 29 -16.04 -15.89 30.75
C SER A 29 -15.76 -16.12 29.27
N LEU A 30 -15.88 -15.12 28.39
CA LEU A 30 -15.12 -15.14 27.12
C LEU A 30 -14.96 -13.77 26.42
N LEU A 31 -14.51 -12.76 27.18
CA LEU A 31 -13.97 -11.50 26.63
C LEU A 31 -12.55 -11.64 26.01
N LEU A 32 -12.10 -12.86 25.72
CA LEU A 32 -10.77 -13.16 25.16
C LEU A 32 -10.80 -13.80 23.76
N GLY A 33 -11.98 -13.99 23.14
CA GLY A 33 -12.11 -14.75 21.89
C GLY A 33 -12.08 -13.96 20.58
N VAL A 34 -12.43 -12.67 20.59
CA VAL A 34 -12.77 -11.96 19.35
C VAL A 34 -11.54 -11.67 18.46
N ARG A 35 -10.36 -11.41 19.05
CA ARG A 35 -9.12 -11.21 18.27
C ARG A 35 -8.62 -12.49 17.59
N GLY A 36 -8.83 -13.66 18.21
CA GLY A 36 -8.38 -14.94 17.68
C GLY A 36 -9.21 -15.47 16.51
N VAL A 37 -10.52 -15.16 16.50
CA VAL A 37 -11.45 -15.56 15.44
C VAL A 37 -11.30 -14.66 14.21
N VAL A 38 -11.16 -13.34 14.39
CA VAL A 38 -10.88 -12.40 13.28
C VAL A 38 -9.53 -12.72 12.63
N SER A 39 -8.49 -13.03 13.39
CA SER A 39 -7.19 -13.45 12.83
C SER A 39 -7.29 -14.76 12.04
N ARG A 40 -8.12 -15.71 12.48
CA ARG A 40 -8.35 -16.98 11.77
C ARG A 40 -9.15 -16.78 10.49
N ILE A 41 -10.21 -15.99 10.51
CA ILE A 41 -11.02 -15.65 9.33
C ILE A 41 -10.19 -14.85 8.34
N HIS A 42 -9.40 -13.89 8.80
CA HIS A 42 -8.54 -13.08 7.95
C HIS A 42 -7.42 -13.92 7.31
N ARG A 43 -6.86 -14.90 8.05
CA ARG A 43 -5.91 -15.89 7.50
C ARG A 43 -6.59 -16.85 6.52
N PHE A 44 -7.85 -17.21 6.77
CA PHE A 44 -8.66 -18.10 5.92
C PHE A 44 -9.12 -17.39 4.63
N LEU A 45 -9.51 -16.12 4.70
CA LEU A 45 -9.80 -15.27 3.55
C LEU A 45 -8.54 -14.97 2.74
N ARG A 46 -7.39 -14.71 3.39
CA ARG A 46 -6.07 -14.68 2.73
C ARG A 46 -5.70 -16.00 2.06
N MET A 47 -6.27 -17.12 2.49
CA MET A 47 -6.06 -18.44 1.89
C MET A 47 -7.03 -18.71 0.73
N LEU A 48 -8.25 -18.16 0.79
CA LEU A 48 -9.28 -18.27 -0.26
C LEU A 48 -9.07 -17.32 -1.44
N CYS A 49 -8.43 -16.17 -1.22
CA CYS A 49 -8.16 -15.16 -2.27
C CYS A 49 -6.78 -15.30 -2.93
N LYS A 50 -6.05 -16.42 -2.74
CA LYS A 50 -4.66 -16.53 -3.19
C LYS A 50 -4.46 -16.41 -4.70
N ASP A 51 -5.50 -16.73 -5.48
CA ASP A 51 -5.42 -16.71 -6.94
C ASP A 51 -6.68 -16.05 -7.51
N VAL A 52 -6.86 -14.75 -7.26
CA VAL A 52 -7.85 -13.95 -8.00
C VAL A 52 -7.25 -13.63 -9.37
N GLU A 53 -7.55 -14.48 -10.36
CA GLU A 53 -7.27 -14.14 -11.75
C GLU A 53 -8.27 -13.08 -12.22
N LEU A 54 -7.74 -11.90 -12.59
CA LEU A 54 -8.56 -10.86 -13.18
C LEU A 54 -8.93 -11.25 -14.62
N PRO A 55 -10.21 -11.14 -15.03
CA PRO A 55 -10.59 -11.36 -16.41
C PRO A 55 -9.79 -10.46 -17.36
N LYS A 56 -9.42 -10.99 -18.53
CA LYS A 56 -8.56 -10.29 -19.51
C LYS A 56 -9.01 -8.86 -19.84
N PHE A 57 -10.31 -8.64 -20.02
CA PHE A 57 -10.85 -7.30 -20.33
C PHE A 57 -10.60 -6.29 -19.20
N VAL A 58 -10.51 -6.73 -17.94
CA VAL A 58 -10.16 -5.88 -16.80
C VAL A 58 -8.69 -5.52 -16.85
N LEU A 59 -7.82 -6.50 -17.09
CA LEU A 59 -6.37 -6.27 -17.23
C LEU A 59 -6.06 -5.29 -18.36
N GLU A 60 -6.69 -5.45 -19.53
CA GLU A 60 -6.52 -4.55 -20.68
C GLU A 60 -6.93 -3.11 -20.34
N VAL A 61 -7.98 -2.92 -19.54
CA VAL A 61 -8.40 -1.60 -19.07
C VAL A 61 -7.38 -1.03 -18.09
N LEU A 62 -6.88 -1.83 -17.14
CA LEU A 62 -5.89 -1.41 -16.15
C LEU A 62 -4.57 -1.03 -16.82
N GLU A 63 -4.06 -1.83 -17.76
CA GLU A 63 -2.82 -1.56 -18.52
C GLU A 63 -2.93 -0.27 -19.34
N ARG A 64 -4.04 -0.09 -20.05
CA ARG A 64 -4.29 1.14 -20.81
C ARG A 64 -4.35 2.36 -19.90
N LYS A 65 -4.95 2.22 -18.71
CA LYS A 65 -5.14 3.31 -17.75
C LYS A 65 -3.88 3.61 -16.92
N SER A 66 -3.04 2.61 -16.64
CA SER A 66 -1.75 2.81 -15.98
C SER A 66 -0.71 3.43 -16.90
N GLY A 67 -0.92 3.36 -18.22
CA GLY A 67 -0.03 3.95 -19.21
C GLY A 67 1.31 3.21 -19.32
N GLY A 68 1.33 1.92 -19.02
CA GLY A 68 2.56 1.11 -18.99
C GLY A 68 3.34 1.19 -17.66
N GLY A 69 2.82 1.92 -16.67
CA GLY A 69 3.35 1.91 -15.31
C GLY A 69 2.90 0.70 -14.50
N ASP A 70 3.35 0.64 -13.25
CA ASP A 70 3.04 -0.42 -12.30
C ASP A 70 1.53 -0.55 -12.03
N LEU A 71 0.96 -1.70 -12.40
CA LEU A 71 -0.47 -1.98 -12.26
C LEU A 71 -0.94 -1.98 -10.80
N VAL A 72 -0.12 -2.51 -9.89
CA VAL A 72 -0.47 -2.55 -8.47
C VAL A 72 -0.43 -1.15 -7.89
N ALA A 73 0.55 -0.33 -8.27
CA ALA A 73 0.60 1.07 -7.85
C ALA A 73 -0.61 1.85 -8.36
N TYR A 74 -1.05 1.61 -9.59
CA TYR A 74 -2.26 2.21 -10.13
C TYR A 74 -3.52 1.77 -9.37
N LEU A 75 -3.66 0.49 -9.04
CA LEU A 75 -4.78 -0.01 -8.23
C LEU A 75 -4.78 0.59 -6.82
N VAL A 76 -3.62 0.68 -6.18
CA VAL A 76 -3.47 1.31 -4.86
C VAL A 76 -3.91 2.78 -4.92
N GLU A 77 -3.55 3.50 -5.99
CA GLU A 77 -3.99 4.88 -6.19
C GLU A 77 -5.52 5.00 -6.35
N LEU A 78 -6.15 4.10 -7.11
CA LEU A 78 -7.61 4.10 -7.27
C LEU A 78 -8.30 3.80 -5.94
N LEU A 79 -7.88 2.76 -5.23
CA LEU A 79 -8.48 2.37 -3.96
C LEU A 79 -8.31 3.46 -2.89
N GLY A 80 -7.12 4.07 -2.80
CA GLY A 80 -6.86 5.14 -1.83
C GLY A 80 -7.79 6.35 -1.97
N ARG A 81 -8.30 6.64 -3.19
CA ARG A 81 -9.25 7.73 -3.43
C ARG A 81 -10.67 7.41 -2.96
N GLU A 82 -11.05 6.14 -3.01
CA GLU A 82 -12.40 5.66 -2.67
C GLU A 82 -12.55 5.32 -1.19
N LEU A 83 -11.45 5.07 -0.47
CA LEU A 83 -11.48 4.77 0.97
C LEU A 83 -11.94 5.96 1.81
N ASP A 84 -12.54 5.65 2.96
CA ASP A 84 -12.85 6.65 3.99
C ASP A 84 -11.54 7.24 4.55
N PRO A 85 -11.50 8.55 4.87
CA PRO A 85 -10.28 9.21 5.37
C PRO A 85 -9.65 8.53 6.59
N GLU A 86 -10.46 7.90 7.44
CA GLU A 86 -10.03 7.21 8.65
C GLU A 86 -9.17 5.97 8.35
N ASP A 87 -9.39 5.32 7.20
CA ASP A 87 -8.70 4.09 6.79
C ASP A 87 -7.48 4.35 5.90
N ARG A 88 -7.46 5.48 5.17
CA ARG A 88 -6.43 5.78 4.16
C ARG A 88 -5.00 5.78 4.69
N THR A 89 -4.80 6.31 5.90
CA THR A 89 -3.44 6.35 6.48
C THR A 89 -2.91 4.93 6.67
N ALA A 90 -3.71 4.02 7.24
CA ALA A 90 -3.32 2.63 7.44
C ALA A 90 -3.10 1.92 6.11
N PHE A 91 -4.01 2.13 5.15
CA PHE A 91 -3.89 1.58 3.80
C PHE A 91 -2.59 1.97 3.10
N TYR A 92 -2.16 3.24 3.20
CA TYR A 92 -0.89 3.69 2.62
C TYR A 92 0.33 3.11 3.34
N VAL A 93 0.26 2.90 4.67
CA VAL A 93 1.33 2.22 5.41
C VAL A 93 1.45 0.76 4.96
N GLU A 94 0.33 0.02 4.91
CA GLU A 94 0.31 -1.37 4.45
C GLU A 94 0.77 -1.49 2.99
N SER A 95 0.37 -0.55 2.14
CA SER A 95 0.85 -0.49 0.75
C SER A 95 2.36 -0.26 0.70
N SER A 96 2.89 0.63 1.54
CA SER A 96 4.34 0.87 1.65
C SER A 96 5.09 -0.39 2.05
N ASP A 97 4.59 -1.15 3.03
CA ASP A 97 5.16 -2.44 3.45
C ASP A 97 5.17 -3.44 2.28
N TRP A 98 4.03 -3.62 1.61
CA TRP A 98 3.93 -4.57 0.49
C TRP A 98 4.89 -4.24 -0.66
N PHE A 99 4.95 -2.98 -1.08
CA PHE A 99 5.86 -2.53 -2.13
C PHE A 99 7.32 -2.72 -1.74
N TRP A 100 7.65 -2.53 -0.46
CA TRP A 100 9.00 -2.76 0.05
C TRP A 100 9.39 -4.23 -0.06
N GLU A 101 8.55 -5.13 0.47
CA GLU A 101 8.78 -6.58 0.44
C GLU A 101 8.91 -7.10 -1.00
N GLU A 102 8.02 -6.66 -1.89
CA GLU A 102 8.06 -7.06 -3.30
C GLU A 102 9.30 -6.52 -4.02
N GLY A 103 9.69 -5.27 -3.73
CA GLY A 103 10.89 -4.65 -4.29
C GLY A 103 12.18 -5.38 -3.88
N ILE A 104 12.31 -5.72 -2.60
CA ILE A 104 13.46 -6.53 -2.12
C ILE A 104 13.45 -7.92 -2.76
N ARG A 105 12.29 -8.57 -2.86
CA ARG A 105 12.16 -9.88 -3.53
C ARG A 105 12.59 -9.85 -5.00
N LEU A 106 12.37 -8.74 -5.70
CA LEU A 106 12.79 -8.56 -7.09
C LEU A 106 14.28 -8.23 -7.18
N LEU A 107 14.79 -7.42 -6.25
CA LEU A 107 16.20 -7.09 -6.13
C LEU A 107 17.05 -8.36 -5.97
N ASP A 108 16.63 -9.28 -5.10
CA ASP A 108 17.30 -10.56 -4.86
C ASP A 108 17.24 -11.51 -6.07
N LYS A 109 16.28 -11.31 -6.99
CA LYS A 109 16.16 -12.06 -8.24
C LYS A 109 16.89 -11.43 -9.42
N GLY A 110 17.55 -10.28 -9.22
CA GLY A 110 18.25 -9.56 -10.27
C GLY A 110 17.35 -8.74 -11.21
N ASP A 111 16.08 -8.55 -10.87
CA ASP A 111 15.17 -7.71 -11.66
C ASP A 111 15.24 -6.26 -11.18
N TYR A 112 16.36 -5.60 -11.47
CA TYR A 112 16.72 -4.30 -10.89
C TYR A 112 15.77 -3.17 -11.31
N ARG A 113 15.21 -3.22 -12.51
CA ARG A 113 14.25 -2.20 -12.99
C ARG A 113 12.94 -2.29 -12.23
N GLN A 114 12.38 -3.49 -12.09
CA GLN A 114 11.14 -3.66 -11.33
C GLN A 114 11.36 -3.50 -9.84
N ALA A 115 12.51 -3.95 -9.31
CA ALA A 115 12.87 -3.74 -7.91
C ALA A 115 12.90 -2.25 -7.55
N GLY A 116 13.58 -1.45 -8.36
CA GLY A 116 13.66 0.00 -8.16
C GLY A 116 12.30 0.68 -8.17
N GLU A 117 11.44 0.34 -9.14
CA GLU A 117 10.08 0.89 -9.21
C GLU A 117 9.24 0.55 -7.97
N LYS A 118 9.30 -0.70 -7.50
CA LYS A 118 8.58 -1.12 -6.27
C LYS A 118 9.11 -0.41 -5.03
N ILE A 119 10.43 -0.30 -4.89
CA ILE A 119 11.07 0.41 -3.77
C ILE A 119 10.68 1.89 -3.77
N TRP A 120 10.70 2.54 -4.94
CA TRP A 120 10.25 3.92 -5.09
C TRP A 120 8.76 4.07 -4.72
N ASN A 121 7.90 3.17 -5.20
CA ASN A 121 6.48 3.15 -4.85
C ASN A 121 6.27 3.01 -3.33
N SER A 122 7.09 2.20 -2.64
CA SER A 122 7.05 2.07 -1.19
C SER A 122 7.25 3.41 -0.46
N VAL A 123 8.25 4.19 -0.89
CA VAL A 123 8.53 5.52 -0.33
C VAL A 123 7.38 6.48 -0.62
N VAL A 124 6.83 6.46 -1.84
CA VAL A 124 5.69 7.30 -2.21
C VAL A 124 4.48 7.03 -1.33
N GLN A 125 4.15 5.76 -1.06
CA GLN A 125 3.04 5.44 -0.15
C GLN A 125 3.31 5.90 1.28
N ALA A 126 4.57 5.80 1.77
CA ALA A 126 4.93 6.36 3.07
C ALA A 126 4.74 7.89 3.12
N VAL A 127 5.10 8.63 2.06
CA VAL A 127 4.83 10.07 1.96
C VAL A 127 3.33 10.36 1.97
N LYS A 128 2.53 9.57 1.25
CA LYS A 128 1.06 9.72 1.23
C LYS A 128 0.44 9.47 2.60
N ALA A 129 0.90 8.45 3.34
CA ALA A 129 0.46 8.24 4.73
C ALA A 129 0.71 9.47 5.61
N VAL A 130 1.90 10.08 5.46
CA VAL A 130 2.30 11.28 6.23
C VAL A 130 1.48 12.51 5.84
N ALA A 131 1.17 12.66 4.54
CA ALA A 131 0.32 13.72 4.01
C ALA A 131 -1.14 13.57 4.45
N GLU A 132 -1.72 12.37 4.32
CA GLU A 132 -3.08 12.05 4.76
C GLU A 132 -3.25 12.34 6.26
N ARG A 133 -2.32 11.85 7.09
CA ARG A 133 -2.34 12.07 8.55
C ARG A 133 -2.29 13.56 8.95
N ARG A 134 -1.77 14.41 8.07
CA ARG A 134 -1.70 15.88 8.24
C ARG A 134 -2.79 16.64 7.49
N GLY A 135 -3.73 15.95 6.82
CA GLY A 135 -4.80 16.58 6.04
C GLY A 135 -4.30 17.31 4.80
N TRP A 136 -3.16 16.90 4.25
CA TRP A 136 -2.59 17.51 3.05
C TRP A 136 -3.08 16.81 1.79
N ARG A 137 -3.27 17.60 0.73
CA ARG A 137 -3.55 17.09 -0.61
C ARG A 137 -2.38 16.23 -1.13
N HIS A 138 -2.67 15.04 -1.65
CA HIS A 138 -1.68 14.07 -2.13
C HIS A 138 -2.18 13.23 -3.34
N ASP A 139 -3.20 13.72 -4.04
CA ASP A 139 -3.90 13.09 -5.18
C ASP A 139 -3.12 13.15 -6.52
N ALA A 140 -1.88 13.63 -6.51
CA ALA A 140 -1.05 13.76 -7.70
C ALA A 140 0.42 13.56 -7.37
N HIS A 141 1.15 12.94 -8.31
CA HIS A 141 2.57 12.64 -8.17
C HIS A 141 3.43 13.87 -7.83
N ARG A 142 3.15 15.02 -8.47
CA ARG A 142 3.83 16.31 -8.16
C ARG A 142 3.70 16.76 -6.70
N LEU A 143 2.72 16.25 -5.97
CA LEU A 143 2.48 16.59 -4.57
C LEU A 143 3.40 15.83 -3.61
N ILE A 144 4.08 14.77 -4.06
CA ILE A 144 5.07 14.05 -3.25
C ILE A 144 6.23 14.98 -2.88
N TRP A 145 6.81 15.69 -3.87
CA TRP A 145 7.81 16.73 -3.64
C TRP A 145 7.30 17.86 -2.74
N ALA A 146 6.03 18.25 -2.87
CA ALA A 146 5.45 19.29 -2.03
C ALA A 146 5.29 18.82 -0.57
N ALA A 147 4.86 17.58 -0.35
CA ALA A 147 4.74 16.98 0.97
C ALA A 147 6.11 16.83 1.64
N LEU A 148 7.11 16.31 0.92
CA LEU A 148 8.48 16.18 1.43
C LEU A 148 9.10 17.53 1.78
N ARG A 149 8.85 18.58 0.98
CA ARG A 149 9.30 19.93 1.30
C ARG A 149 8.68 20.45 2.60
N ARG A 150 7.39 20.22 2.79
CA ARG A 150 6.72 20.58 4.05
C ARG A 150 7.28 19.78 5.22
N ILE A 151 7.45 18.47 5.09
CA ILE A 151 8.04 17.61 6.12
C ILE A 151 9.43 18.14 6.52
N ALA A 152 10.31 18.38 5.53
CA ALA A 152 11.66 18.88 5.77
C ALA A 152 11.66 20.25 6.49
N GLN A 153 10.73 21.13 6.14
CA GLN A 153 10.56 22.44 6.81
C GLN A 153 10.05 22.29 8.25
N GLU A 154 9.06 21.41 8.48
CA GLU A 154 8.49 21.16 9.81
C GLU A 154 9.51 20.52 10.76
N THR A 155 10.32 19.59 10.26
CA THR A 155 11.31 18.88 11.09
C THR A 155 12.66 19.61 11.14
N GLY A 156 12.87 20.62 10.32
CA GLY A 156 14.18 21.27 10.14
C GLY A 156 15.24 20.34 9.52
N ASP A 157 14.81 19.27 8.84
CA ASP A 157 15.68 18.20 8.37
C ASP A 157 15.71 18.13 6.85
N ALA A 158 16.77 18.64 6.24
CA ALA A 158 16.95 18.65 4.79
C ALA A 158 17.21 17.24 4.20
N THR A 159 17.48 16.22 5.02
CA THR A 159 17.76 14.87 4.51
C THR A 159 16.55 14.24 3.81
N TYR A 160 15.31 14.60 4.19
CA TYR A 160 14.11 14.16 3.46
C TYR A 160 14.16 14.53 1.97
N ILE A 161 14.70 15.71 1.65
CA ILE A 161 14.81 16.20 0.27
C ILE A 161 15.97 15.51 -0.45
N ARG A 162 17.11 15.35 0.22
CA ARG A 162 18.31 14.72 -0.36
C ARG A 162 18.06 13.24 -0.67
N LEU A 163 17.56 12.49 0.30
CA LEU A 163 17.26 11.07 0.13
C LEU A 163 16.22 10.86 -0.97
N PHE A 164 15.18 11.69 -1.04
CA PHE A 164 14.18 11.51 -2.10
C PHE A 164 14.73 11.81 -3.49
N ALA A 165 15.62 12.80 -3.62
CA ALA A 165 16.31 13.07 -4.89
C ALA A 165 17.14 11.87 -5.38
N GLU A 166 17.77 11.13 -4.46
CA GLU A 166 18.47 9.88 -4.76
C GLU A 166 17.47 8.79 -5.17
N VAL A 167 16.40 8.58 -4.38
CA VAL A 167 15.38 7.55 -4.63
C VAL A 167 14.66 7.74 -5.97
N GLU A 168 14.54 8.97 -6.48
CA GLU A 168 13.98 9.24 -7.82
C GLU A 168 14.77 8.56 -8.95
N GLN A 169 16.08 8.29 -8.77
CA GLN A 169 16.86 7.54 -9.76
C GLN A 169 16.32 6.11 -9.97
N LEU A 170 15.74 5.49 -8.93
CA LEU A 170 15.10 4.18 -9.05
C LEU A 170 13.87 4.23 -9.97
N HIS A 171 13.08 5.30 -9.89
CA HIS A 171 11.93 5.51 -10.77
C HIS A 171 12.36 5.81 -12.21
N GLN A 172 13.41 6.61 -12.40
CA GLN A 172 13.95 6.88 -13.73
C GLN A 172 14.50 5.59 -14.37
N ASN A 173 15.17 4.74 -13.59
CA ASN A 173 15.69 3.46 -14.05
C ASN A 173 14.59 2.50 -14.53
N PHE A 174 13.37 2.58 -14.00
CA PHE A 174 12.25 1.81 -14.53
C PHE A 174 12.02 2.08 -16.01
N TYR A 175 12.23 3.32 -16.50
CA TYR A 175 12.05 3.68 -17.91
C TYR A 175 13.34 3.60 -18.73
N GLU A 176 14.47 3.96 -18.13
CA GLU A 176 15.75 4.10 -18.84
C GLU A 176 16.65 2.87 -18.76
N GLY A 177 16.56 2.09 -17.68
CA GLY A 177 17.38 0.89 -17.48
C GLY A 177 18.88 1.19 -17.39
N HIS A 178 19.26 2.37 -16.88
CA HIS A 178 20.64 2.85 -16.85
C HIS A 178 21.43 2.42 -15.59
N LEU A 179 20.77 1.93 -14.54
CA LEU A 179 21.41 1.49 -13.29
C LEU A 179 21.70 -0.01 -13.29
N ASP A 180 22.81 -0.38 -12.66
CA ASP A 180 23.16 -1.78 -12.40
C ASP A 180 22.83 -2.21 -10.95
N GLU A 181 23.24 -3.43 -10.58
CA GLU A 181 23.02 -3.97 -9.23
C GLU A 181 23.60 -3.08 -8.12
N TYR A 182 24.82 -2.58 -8.32
CA TYR A 182 25.54 -1.81 -7.31
C TYR A 182 24.79 -0.51 -7.03
N ASP A 183 24.38 0.19 -8.09
CA ASP A 183 23.63 1.44 -8.00
C ASP A 183 22.27 1.21 -7.31
N VAL A 184 21.49 0.23 -7.76
CA VAL A 184 20.15 -0.04 -7.21
C VAL A 184 20.23 -0.42 -5.73
N ARG A 185 21.26 -1.18 -5.32
CA ARG A 185 21.45 -1.51 -3.90
C ARG A 185 21.76 -0.28 -3.05
N ILE A 186 22.61 0.63 -3.51
CA ILE A 186 22.90 1.88 -2.79
C ILE A 186 21.63 2.72 -2.64
N LEU A 187 20.90 2.92 -3.74
CA LEU A 187 19.69 3.74 -3.72
C LEU A 187 18.55 3.10 -2.92
N ALA A 188 18.51 1.76 -2.84
CA ALA A 188 17.61 1.04 -1.94
C ALA A 188 17.91 1.32 -0.47
N GLU A 189 19.17 1.54 -0.08
CA GLU A 189 19.52 1.97 1.28
C GLU A 189 19.00 3.39 1.57
N SER A 190 19.17 4.33 0.63
CA SER A 190 18.59 5.68 0.74
C SER A 190 17.06 5.62 0.86
N ALA A 191 16.42 4.74 0.10
CA ALA A 191 14.98 4.49 0.19
C ALA A 191 14.59 3.92 1.56
N ARG A 192 15.37 2.98 2.11
CA ARG A 192 15.14 2.40 3.44
C ARG A 192 15.17 3.48 4.52
N GLU A 193 16.20 4.32 4.49
CA GLU A 193 16.35 5.41 5.46
C GLU A 193 15.16 6.38 5.37
N LEU A 194 14.86 6.89 4.17
CA LEU A 194 13.77 7.83 3.96
C LEU A 194 12.42 7.24 4.41
N ARG A 195 12.15 6.00 4.01
CA ARG A 195 10.95 5.27 4.40
C ARG A 195 10.85 5.13 5.93
N GLY A 196 11.93 4.74 6.60
CA GLY A 196 11.98 4.63 8.05
C GLY A 196 11.65 5.95 8.76
N LYS A 197 12.24 7.06 8.29
CA LYS A 197 11.97 8.41 8.79
C LYS A 197 10.49 8.80 8.62
N LEU A 198 9.92 8.55 7.44
CA LEU A 198 8.51 8.84 7.15
C LEU A 198 7.56 8.04 8.04
N LEU A 199 7.79 6.74 8.21
CA LEU A 199 6.95 5.88 9.06
C LEU A 199 7.07 6.22 10.55
N ALA A 200 8.22 6.67 11.01
CA ALA A 200 8.38 7.18 12.37
C ALA A 200 7.47 8.39 12.66
N LEU A 201 7.21 9.24 11.66
CA LEU A 201 6.25 10.35 11.77
C LEU A 201 4.78 9.88 11.83
N ILE A 202 4.48 8.62 11.51
CA ILE A 202 3.16 8.00 11.66
C ILE A 202 3.03 7.29 13.01
N GLN A 203 4.09 6.65 13.49
CA GLN A 203 4.08 5.91 14.75
C GLN A 203 4.22 6.85 15.97
N GLY A 204 4.93 7.98 15.82
CA GLY A 204 4.94 9.04 16.81
C GLY A 204 3.62 9.81 16.83
N ARG A 205 2.78 9.56 17.83
CA ARG A 205 1.81 10.50 18.46
C ARG A 205 1.64 10.02 19.91
N GLY A 206 1.43 10.87 20.90
CA GLY A 206 1.05 12.28 20.85
C GLY A 206 2.08 13.23 21.43
#